data_AF-A0A838D9U3-F1
#
_entry.id   AF-A0A838D9U3-F1
#
_cell.length_a   1.000
_cell.length_b   1.000
_cell.length_c   1.000
_cell.angle_alpha   90.00
_cell.angle_beta   90.00
_cell.angle_gamma   90.00
#
_symmetry.space_group_name_H-M   'P 1'
#
loop_
_entity.id
_entity.type
_entity.pdbx_description
1 polymer ?
#
loop_
_entity_poly.entity_id
_entity_poly.type
_entity_poly.pdbx_seq_one_letter_code
_entity_poly.pdbx_strand_id
1 'polypeptide(L)'
;MRALPWNLVLVAIAIAFSACGRDGGGAKAGGPPQEELAAAFEAATETVFEARTPAQLGAVKAAGQATIVPADNGVQVTATGDDPALQLPPFAAGKRFIMQVVIQSPADTGIQLFYKVAGDAEYIESRAPLYALTAGRNTVYWRVDGENVVDPLRLDPGYTPGTYVIESIVAKALAAAAR
;
A
#
# COMPACT_ATOMS: atom_id res chain seq x y z
N MET A 1 26.70 -35.06 -33.32
CA MET A 1 25.56 -35.36 -32.42
C MET A 1 26.06 -35.43 -30.99
N ARG A 2 25.89 -34.35 -30.22
CA ARG A 2 26.09 -34.34 -28.76
C ARG A 2 24.99 -33.48 -28.17
N ALA A 3 24.14 -34.12 -27.38
CA ALA A 3 23.08 -33.51 -26.60
C ALA A 3 23.68 -32.81 -25.37
N LEU A 4 23.14 -31.65 -25.02
CA LEU A 4 23.27 -31.03 -23.70
C LEU A 4 21.86 -30.64 -23.24
N PRO A 5 21.33 -31.25 -22.17
CA PRO A 5 20.04 -30.86 -21.61
C PRO A 5 20.19 -29.77 -20.53
N TRP A 6 19.18 -28.90 -20.53
CA TRP A 6 18.50 -28.26 -19.39
C TRP A 6 19.33 -27.78 -18.19
N ASN A 7 19.39 -26.46 -18.01
CA ASN A 7 19.52 -25.86 -16.68
C ASN A 7 18.20 -25.20 -16.30
N LEU A 8 17.50 -25.84 -15.36
CA LEU A 8 16.43 -25.27 -14.55
C LEU A 8 16.97 -24.03 -13.81
N VAL A 9 16.25 -22.91 -13.91
CA VAL A 9 16.39 -21.82 -12.94
C VAL A 9 15.59 -22.21 -11.70
N LEU A 10 16.29 -22.47 -10.60
CA LEU A 10 15.71 -22.63 -9.27
C LEU A 10 15.17 -21.28 -8.79
N VAL A 11 13.86 -21.17 -8.63
CA VAL A 11 13.22 -20.11 -7.84
C VAL A 11 13.33 -20.51 -6.37
N ALA A 12 14.15 -19.79 -5.61
CA ALA A 12 14.22 -19.96 -4.16
C ALA A 12 13.05 -19.21 -3.52
N ILE A 13 12.00 -19.95 -3.15
CA ILE A 13 10.94 -19.47 -2.27
C ILE A 13 11.41 -19.73 -0.83
N ALA A 14 11.76 -18.67 -0.11
CA ALA A 14 12.00 -18.74 1.33
C ALA A 14 10.66 -18.50 2.06
N ILE A 15 9.98 -19.58 2.44
CA ILE A 15 8.91 -19.54 3.44
C ILE A 15 9.57 -19.68 4.81
N ALA A 16 9.56 -18.60 5.58
CA ALA A 16 9.85 -18.64 7.01
C ALA A 16 8.56 -18.36 7.78
N PHE A 17 7.78 -19.42 8.04
CA PHE A 17 6.81 -19.41 9.14
C PHE A 17 7.56 -19.77 10.42
N SER A 18 7.71 -18.81 11.32
CA SER A 18 8.04 -19.10 12.72
C SER A 18 6.96 -18.49 13.59
N ALA A 19 5.98 -19.32 13.95
CA ALA A 19 5.03 -19.04 15.00
C ALA A 19 5.71 -19.27 16.36
N CYS A 20 5.79 -18.23 17.18
CA CYS A 20 5.91 -18.37 18.64
C CYS A 20 5.21 -17.15 19.28
N GLY A 21 4.18 -17.44 20.07
CA GLY A 21 3.10 -16.50 20.36
C GLY A 21 3.33 -15.51 21.49
N ARG A 22 2.43 -14.53 21.55
CA ARG A 22 1.90 -13.96 22.79
C ARG A 22 0.56 -13.30 22.51
N ASP A 23 -0.48 -13.83 23.15
CA ASP A 23 -1.81 -13.23 23.20
C ASP A 23 -1.75 -11.84 23.84
N GLY A 24 -2.33 -10.84 23.17
CA GLY A 24 -2.47 -9.49 23.70
C GLY A 24 -2.93 -8.47 22.66
N GLY A 25 -4.25 -8.26 22.54
CA GLY A 25 -4.85 -7.18 21.76
C GLY A 25 -5.29 -7.62 20.37
N GLY A 26 -6.60 -7.62 20.11
CA GLY A 26 -7.20 -8.09 18.86
C GLY A 26 -6.60 -7.42 17.62
N ALA A 27 -5.76 -8.16 16.90
CA ALA A 27 -5.36 -7.81 15.55
C ALA A 27 -6.61 -7.85 14.66
N LYS A 28 -7.12 -6.67 14.28
CA LYS A 28 -8.24 -6.52 13.35
C LYS A 28 -7.91 -7.19 12.02
N ALA A 29 -8.93 -7.81 11.43
CA ALA A 29 -8.86 -8.63 10.24
C ALA A 29 -7.99 -8.01 9.13
N GLY A 30 -6.91 -8.71 8.76
CA GLY A 30 -6.18 -8.42 7.54
C GLY A 30 -7.12 -8.53 6.35
N GLY A 31 -6.98 -7.63 5.37
CA GLY A 31 -7.70 -7.72 4.10
C GLY A 31 -7.29 -8.96 3.30
N PRO A 32 -7.65 -9.04 2.01
CA PRO A 32 -7.20 -10.12 1.15
C PRO A 32 -5.68 -10.34 1.23
N PRO A 33 -5.18 -11.58 1.09
CA PRO A 33 -3.76 -11.86 1.14
C PRO A 33 -2.96 -11.02 0.13
N GLN A 34 -1.78 -10.56 0.54
CA GLN A 34 -0.93 -9.71 -0.31
C GLN A 34 -0.52 -10.40 -1.63
N GLU A 35 -0.38 -11.73 -1.64
CA GLU A 35 -0.07 -12.50 -2.84
C GLU A 35 -1.22 -12.45 -3.87
N GLU A 36 -2.46 -12.55 -3.42
CA GLU A 36 -3.65 -12.42 -4.28
C GLU A 36 -3.73 -11.02 -4.88
N LEU A 37 -3.49 -10.00 -4.04
CA LEU A 37 -3.49 -8.61 -4.46
C LEU A 37 -2.35 -8.31 -5.45
N ALA A 38 -1.15 -8.83 -5.20
CA ALA A 38 -0.04 -8.70 -6.14
C ALA A 38 -0.39 -9.32 -7.50
N ALA A 39 -0.97 -10.53 -7.51
CA ALA A 39 -1.39 -11.19 -8.74
C ALA A 39 -2.46 -10.37 -9.51
N ALA A 40 -3.44 -9.80 -8.79
CA ALA A 40 -4.45 -8.93 -9.39
C ALA A 40 -3.85 -7.63 -9.94
N PHE A 41 -2.84 -7.06 -9.27
CA PHE A 41 -2.13 -5.86 -9.74
C PHE A 41 -1.32 -6.13 -11.01
N GLU A 42 -0.67 -7.28 -11.11
CA GLU A 42 0.07 -7.68 -12.31
C GLU A 42 -0.86 -8.00 -13.48
N ALA A 43 -2.03 -8.59 -13.22
CA ALA A 43 -3.04 -8.86 -14.24
C ALA A 43 -3.71 -7.59 -14.79
N ALA A 44 -3.74 -6.51 -14.00
CA ALA A 44 -4.33 -5.24 -14.42
C ALA A 44 -3.41 -4.50 -15.41
N THR A 45 -4.00 -4.00 -16.50
CA THR A 45 -3.27 -3.38 -17.62
C THR A 45 -3.41 -1.86 -17.67
N GLU A 46 -4.54 -1.32 -17.23
CA GLU A 46 -4.80 0.12 -17.27
C GLU A 46 -4.29 0.79 -15.99
N THR A 47 -3.41 1.78 -16.14
CA THR A 47 -2.91 2.58 -15.01
C THR A 47 -3.80 3.81 -14.83
N VAL A 48 -4.37 3.97 -13.63
CA VAL A 48 -5.24 5.12 -13.30
C VAL A 48 -4.51 6.21 -12.51
N PHE A 49 -3.39 5.86 -11.87
CA PHE A 49 -2.52 6.80 -11.19
C PHE A 49 -1.11 6.20 -11.09
N GLU A 50 -0.10 7.05 -11.26
CA GLU A 50 1.29 6.66 -11.12
C GLU A 50 2.14 7.81 -10.58
N ALA A 51 2.83 7.55 -9.49
CA ALA A 51 3.86 8.41 -8.93
C ALA A 51 5.06 7.55 -8.52
N ARG A 52 6.15 7.64 -9.29
CA ARG A 52 7.41 6.90 -9.08
C ARG A 52 8.64 7.78 -8.90
N THR A 53 8.46 9.10 -9.07
CA THR A 53 9.53 10.08 -8.96
C THR A 53 9.22 11.04 -7.82
N PRO A 54 10.24 11.67 -7.20
CA PRO A 54 10.03 12.68 -6.15
C PRO A 54 9.09 13.80 -6.61
N ALA A 55 9.20 14.23 -7.87
CA ALA A 55 8.33 15.25 -8.45
C ALA A 55 6.85 14.83 -8.51
N GLN A 56 6.57 13.58 -8.92
CA GLN A 56 5.20 13.06 -8.95
C GLN A 56 4.63 12.83 -7.54
N LEU A 57 5.47 12.35 -6.62
CA LEU A 57 5.09 12.14 -5.22
C LEU A 57 4.90 13.47 -4.46
N GLY A 58 5.43 14.59 -4.97
CA GLY A 58 5.19 15.92 -4.41
C GLY A 58 3.71 16.37 -4.39
N ALA A 59 2.82 15.66 -5.09
CA ALA A 59 1.38 15.88 -5.00
C ALA A 59 0.73 15.28 -3.73
N VAL A 60 1.43 14.41 -3.00
CA VAL A 60 1.00 13.86 -1.71
C VAL A 60 1.16 14.93 -0.63
N LYS A 61 0.14 15.11 0.20
CA LYS A 61 0.12 16.13 1.26
C LYS A 61 0.18 15.48 2.63
N ALA A 62 1.00 16.05 3.52
CA ALA A 62 1.05 15.63 4.91
C ALA A 62 -0.20 16.11 5.67
N ALA A 63 -0.66 15.31 6.61
CA ALA A 63 -1.70 15.67 7.57
C ALA A 63 -1.37 15.05 8.95
N GLY A 64 -2.00 15.57 10.01
CA GLY A 64 -1.81 15.05 11.36
C GLY A 64 -0.35 15.17 11.83
N GLN A 65 0.20 14.08 12.35
CA GLN A 65 1.55 14.01 12.92
C GLN A 65 2.64 13.65 11.89
N ALA A 66 2.47 14.10 10.64
CA ALA A 66 3.40 13.85 9.54
C ALA A 66 3.92 15.15 8.93
N THR A 67 5.18 15.11 8.50
CA THR A 67 5.78 16.11 7.59
C THR A 67 6.41 15.39 6.41
N ILE A 68 6.46 16.07 5.25
CA ILE A 68 6.94 15.48 4.00
C ILE A 68 8.03 16.37 3.41
N VAL A 69 9.13 15.76 2.97
CA VAL A 69 10.17 16.42 2.18
C VAL A 69 10.60 15.53 1.01
N PRO A 70 11.02 16.09 -0.13
CA PRO A 70 11.58 15.30 -1.22
C PRO A 70 12.81 14.49 -0.76
N ALA A 71 12.98 13.29 -1.31
CA ALA A 71 14.15 12.44 -1.11
C ALA A 71 14.66 11.90 -2.45
N ASP A 72 15.89 11.39 -2.50
CA ASP A 72 16.51 10.94 -3.76
C ASP A 72 15.71 9.82 -4.45
N ASN A 73 15.14 8.91 -3.66
CA ASN A 73 14.40 7.74 -4.12
C ASN A 73 12.88 7.82 -3.90
N GLY A 74 12.33 9.02 -3.64
CA GLY A 74 10.90 9.21 -3.47
C GLY A 74 10.56 10.40 -2.60
N VAL A 75 9.71 10.19 -1.59
CA VAL A 75 9.36 11.23 -0.63
C VAL A 75 9.55 10.73 0.80
N GLN A 76 10.31 11.49 1.58
CA GLN A 76 10.54 11.20 2.98
C GLN A 76 9.37 11.72 3.80
N VAL A 77 8.83 10.86 4.65
CA VAL A 77 7.78 11.19 5.61
C VAL A 77 8.37 11.07 7.01
N THR A 78 8.34 12.16 7.76
CA THR A 78 8.72 12.13 9.18
C THR A 78 7.44 12.10 10.01
N ALA A 79 7.20 10.97 10.68
CA ALA A 79 6.12 10.80 11.64
C ALA A 79 6.61 11.17 13.06
N THR A 80 5.94 12.11 13.71
CA THR A 80 6.30 12.57 15.07
C THR A 80 5.49 11.90 16.18
N GLY A 81 4.50 11.09 15.83
CA GLY A 81 3.63 10.36 16.75
C GLY A 81 3.07 9.09 16.11
N ASP A 82 1.96 8.59 16.64
CA ASP A 82 1.31 7.33 16.28
C ASP A 82 0.16 7.48 15.26
N ASP A 83 -0.22 8.71 14.89
CA ASP A 83 -1.26 9.00 13.87
C ASP A 83 -0.72 9.90 12.73
N PRO A 84 0.37 9.51 12.02
CA PRO A 84 0.77 10.19 10.81
C PRO A 84 -0.22 9.88 9.67
N ALA A 85 -0.62 10.90 8.91
CA ALA A 85 -1.54 10.73 7.80
C ALA A 85 -1.03 11.41 6.54
N LEU A 86 -1.33 10.82 5.39
CA LEU A 86 -1.00 11.35 4.06
C LEU A 86 -2.27 11.43 3.23
N GLN A 87 -2.54 12.59 2.63
CA GLN A 87 -3.61 12.75 1.65
C GLN A 87 -3.06 12.54 0.25
N LEU A 88 -3.62 11.57 -0.45
CA LEU A 88 -3.28 11.29 -1.85
C LEU A 88 -3.96 12.32 -2.78
N PRO A 89 -3.35 12.65 -3.92
CA PRO A 89 -3.99 13.49 -4.93
C PRO A 89 -5.26 12.81 -5.48
N PRO A 90 -6.18 13.59 -6.09
CA PRO A 90 -7.42 13.01 -6.61
C PRO A 90 -7.15 12.11 -7.82
N PHE A 91 -7.55 10.85 -7.72
CA PHE A 91 -7.51 9.90 -8.84
C PHE A 91 -8.54 8.78 -8.73
N ALA A 92 -9.09 8.58 -7.53
CA ALA A 92 -9.85 7.39 -7.15
C ALA A 92 -11.36 7.55 -7.36
N ALA A 93 -11.87 8.78 -7.47
CA ALA A 93 -13.30 9.04 -7.54
C ALA A 93 -14.01 8.21 -8.63
N GLY A 94 -15.01 7.43 -8.21
CA GLY A 94 -15.81 6.59 -9.10
C GLY A 94 -15.09 5.39 -9.73
N LYS A 95 -13.87 5.06 -9.29
CA LYS A 95 -13.06 3.99 -9.89
C LYS A 95 -12.87 2.82 -8.95
N ARG A 96 -12.82 1.63 -9.55
CA ARG A 96 -12.34 0.41 -8.92
C ARG A 96 -10.89 0.17 -9.32
N PHE A 97 -10.02 -0.05 -8.35
CA PHE A 97 -8.59 -0.18 -8.62
C PHE A 97 -7.90 -1.06 -7.60
N ILE A 98 -6.70 -1.48 -7.97
CA ILE A 98 -5.72 -2.06 -7.08
C ILE A 98 -4.51 -1.14 -7.00
N MET A 99 -4.11 -0.79 -5.79
CA MET A 99 -3.01 0.13 -5.52
C MET A 99 -1.83 -0.61 -4.93
N GLN A 100 -0.64 -0.36 -5.48
CA GLN A 100 0.65 -0.75 -4.95
C GLN A 100 1.33 0.47 -4.31
N VAL A 101 1.87 0.29 -3.12
CA VAL A 101 2.77 1.24 -2.47
C VAL A 101 4.08 0.54 -2.17
N VAL A 102 5.18 1.17 -2.55
CA VAL A 102 6.52 0.76 -2.14
C VAL A 102 7.00 1.75 -1.09
N ILE A 103 7.33 1.25 0.10
CA ILE A 103 7.66 2.08 1.27
C ILE A 103 8.82 1.47 2.07
N GLN A 104 9.73 2.32 2.54
CA GLN A 104 10.68 1.98 3.58
C GLN A 104 10.13 2.38 4.96
N SER A 105 10.11 1.43 5.89
CA SER A 105 9.66 1.62 7.28
C SER A 105 10.86 1.67 8.24
N PRO A 106 10.85 2.54 9.25
CA PRO A 106 11.90 2.59 10.27
C PRO A 106 11.82 1.43 11.28
N ALA A 107 10.67 0.77 11.40
CA ALA A 107 10.40 -0.28 12.38
C ALA A 107 9.31 -1.24 11.88
N ASP A 108 9.11 -2.34 12.60
CA ASP A 108 7.92 -3.17 12.43
C ASP A 108 6.69 -2.39 12.89
N THR A 109 5.71 -2.24 12.00
CA THR A 109 4.51 -1.41 12.24
C THR A 109 3.37 -1.87 11.33
N GLY A 110 2.31 -1.07 11.17
CA GLY A 110 1.24 -1.34 10.22
C GLY A 110 0.96 -0.15 9.31
N ILE A 111 0.50 -0.42 8.09
CA ILE A 111 0.11 0.58 7.10
C ILE A 111 -1.37 0.40 6.76
N GLN A 112 -2.10 1.51 6.60
CA GLN A 112 -3.54 1.46 6.39
C GLN A 112 -3.98 2.47 5.34
N LEU A 113 -4.88 2.05 4.45
CA LEU A 113 -5.50 2.90 3.43
C LEU A 113 -6.95 3.15 3.78
N PHE A 114 -7.27 4.41 3.99
CA PHE A 114 -8.62 4.89 4.22
C PHE A 114 -9.18 5.55 2.95
N TYR A 115 -10.43 5.20 2.64
CA TYR A 115 -11.21 5.83 1.59
C TYR A 115 -12.66 6.02 2.08
N LYS A 116 -13.35 6.97 1.46
CA LYS A 116 -14.77 7.23 1.70
C LYS A 116 -15.56 6.80 0.47
N VAL A 117 -16.85 6.48 0.63
CA VAL A 117 -17.77 6.42 -0.50
C VAL A 117 -18.83 7.54 -0.41
N ALA A 118 -19.46 7.87 -1.52
CA ALA A 118 -20.52 8.87 -1.57
C ALA A 118 -21.62 8.55 -0.55
N GLY A 119 -21.99 9.55 0.26
CA GLY A 119 -22.93 9.41 1.37
C GLY A 119 -22.28 9.22 2.74
N ASP A 120 -20.99 8.87 2.80
CA ASP A 120 -20.27 8.82 4.08
C ASP A 120 -19.82 10.20 4.54
N ALA A 121 -20.07 10.52 5.81
CA ALA A 121 -19.54 11.73 6.44
C ALA A 121 -18.05 11.59 6.82
N GLU A 122 -17.61 10.38 7.15
CA GLU A 122 -16.28 10.10 7.72
C GLU A 122 -15.64 8.85 7.09
N TYR A 123 -14.32 8.68 7.28
CA TYR A 123 -13.64 7.43 6.94
C TYR A 123 -14.15 6.30 7.86
N ILE A 124 -14.52 5.17 7.27
CA ILE A 124 -14.98 4.02 8.05
C ILE A 124 -13.85 3.00 8.13
N GLU A 125 -13.31 2.84 9.33
CA GLU A 125 -12.15 1.99 9.62
C GLU A 125 -12.35 0.52 9.21
N SER A 126 -13.57 -0.02 9.31
CA SER A 126 -13.86 -1.41 8.92
C SER A 126 -13.68 -1.70 7.43
N ARG A 127 -13.50 -0.66 6.59
CA ARG A 127 -13.19 -0.77 5.15
C ARG A 127 -11.71 -0.53 4.83
N ALA A 128 -10.91 -0.25 5.84
CA ALA A 128 -9.49 0.07 5.70
C ALA A 128 -8.69 -1.09 6.29
N PRO A 129 -8.35 -2.15 5.53
CA PRO A 129 -7.55 -3.24 6.05
C PRO A 129 -6.16 -2.74 6.47
N LEU A 130 -5.73 -3.20 7.64
CA LEU A 130 -4.40 -2.97 8.17
C LEU A 130 -3.46 -4.06 7.65
N TYR A 131 -2.33 -3.68 7.08
CA TYR A 131 -1.27 -4.61 6.68
C TYR A 131 -0.01 -4.36 7.49
N ALA A 132 0.66 -5.44 7.89
CA ALA A 132 1.92 -5.36 8.61
C ALA A 132 3.06 -4.88 7.68
N LEU A 133 3.92 -4.03 8.23
CA LEU A 133 5.21 -3.67 7.66
C LEU A 133 6.33 -4.25 8.53
N THR A 134 7.40 -4.65 7.88
CA THR A 134 8.69 -4.95 8.55
C THR A 134 9.61 -3.74 8.45
N ALA A 135 10.57 -3.60 9.37
CA ALA A 135 11.63 -2.61 9.22
C ALA A 135 12.38 -2.80 7.88
N GLY A 136 12.62 -1.70 7.17
CA GLY A 136 13.18 -1.71 5.82
C GLY A 136 12.12 -1.62 4.72
N ARG A 137 12.42 -2.15 3.53
CA ARG A 137 11.62 -1.95 2.32
C ARG A 137 10.48 -2.98 2.22
N ASN A 138 9.27 -2.48 1.98
CA ASN A 138 8.05 -3.26 1.84
C ASN A 138 7.32 -2.88 0.53
N THR A 139 6.58 -3.84 -0.02
CA THR A 139 5.60 -3.60 -1.09
C THR A 139 4.24 -4.04 -0.57
N VAL A 140 3.27 -3.14 -0.57
CA VAL A 140 1.93 -3.39 -0.03
C VAL A 140 0.88 -3.04 -1.05
N TYR A 141 -0.17 -3.85 -1.10
CA TYR A 141 -1.27 -3.74 -2.04
C TYR A 141 -2.61 -3.56 -1.33
N TRP A 142 -3.52 -2.79 -1.95
CA TRP A 142 -4.92 -2.65 -1.55
C TRP A 142 -5.85 -2.79 -2.74
N ARG A 143 -6.94 -3.54 -2.56
CA ARG A 143 -8.08 -3.55 -3.48
C ARG A 143 -9.12 -2.54 -3.01
N VAL A 144 -9.55 -1.65 -3.90
CA VAL A 144 -10.62 -0.69 -3.64
C VAL A 144 -11.74 -0.95 -4.65
N ASP A 145 -12.84 -1.54 -4.18
CA ASP A 145 -13.96 -2.01 -5.01
C ASP A 145 -15.14 -1.03 -5.12
N GLY A 146 -15.04 0.18 -4.59
CA GLY A 146 -16.19 1.07 -4.55
C GLY A 146 -16.40 1.85 -5.85
N GLU A 147 -17.52 1.59 -6.55
CA GLU A 147 -17.99 2.45 -7.66
C GLU A 147 -18.34 3.88 -7.21
N ASN A 148 -18.48 4.10 -5.90
CA ASN A 148 -18.81 5.38 -5.30
C ASN A 148 -17.68 5.96 -4.45
N VAL A 149 -16.42 5.51 -4.62
CA VAL A 149 -15.28 6.08 -3.89
C VAL A 149 -15.20 7.59 -4.15
N VAL A 150 -14.87 8.36 -3.12
CA VAL A 150 -14.61 9.80 -3.23
C VAL A 150 -13.20 10.12 -2.77
N ASP A 151 -12.58 11.07 -3.46
CA ASP A 151 -11.28 11.63 -3.09
C ASP A 151 -11.40 12.63 -1.90
N PRO A 152 -10.29 12.95 -1.21
CA PRO A 152 -9.00 12.27 -1.29
C PRO A 152 -9.00 10.94 -0.52
N LEU A 153 -8.09 10.05 -0.90
CA LEU A 153 -7.70 8.91 -0.09
C LEU A 153 -6.73 9.35 1.01
N ARG A 154 -6.80 8.70 2.16
CA ARG A 154 -5.85 8.87 3.28
C ARG A 154 -5.00 7.60 3.42
N LEU A 155 -3.69 7.74 3.36
CA LEU A 155 -2.73 6.68 3.62
C LEU A 155 -2.01 6.96 4.92
N ASP A 156 -2.05 6.02 5.84
CA ASP A 156 -1.35 6.09 7.12
C ASP A 156 -0.12 5.19 7.03
N PRO A 157 1.10 5.76 6.94
CA PRO A 157 2.31 5.02 6.58
C PRO A 157 2.83 4.11 7.70
N GLY A 158 2.36 4.27 8.94
CA GLY A 158 2.86 3.63 10.14
C GLY A 158 2.20 4.16 11.41
N TYR A 159 2.28 3.43 12.52
CA TYR A 159 1.87 3.88 13.86
C TYR A 159 3.06 4.10 14.80
N THR A 160 4.27 4.12 14.24
CA THR A 160 5.51 4.27 14.99
C THR A 160 6.20 5.56 14.55
N PRO A 161 6.59 6.45 15.48
CA PRO A 161 7.38 7.62 15.13
C PRO A 161 8.67 7.22 14.42
N GLY A 162 9.09 8.02 13.44
CA GLY A 162 10.30 7.77 12.68
C GLY A 162 10.23 8.28 11.25
N THR A 163 11.23 7.90 10.48
CA THR A 163 11.38 8.32 9.09
C THR A 163 11.01 7.18 8.15
N TYR A 164 9.97 7.41 7.36
CA TYR A 164 9.53 6.54 6.28
C TYR A 164 9.95 7.13 4.94
N VAL A 165 10.10 6.29 3.93
CA VAL A 165 10.32 6.76 2.55
C VAL A 165 9.32 6.07 1.64
N ILE A 166 8.40 6.84 1.04
CA ILE A 166 7.52 6.31 0.00
C ILE A 166 8.27 6.43 -1.33
N GLU A 167 8.59 5.29 -1.93
CA GLU A 167 9.33 5.22 -3.20
C GLU A 167 8.38 5.32 -4.40
N SER A 168 7.19 4.71 -4.30
CA SER A 168 6.19 4.80 -5.36
C SER A 168 4.78 4.50 -4.88
N ILE A 169 3.81 5.12 -5.55
CA ILE A 169 2.38 4.82 -5.44
C ILE A 169 1.85 4.61 -6.87
N VAL A 170 1.25 3.45 -7.11
CA VAL A 170 0.71 3.10 -8.44
C VAL A 170 -0.65 2.49 -8.24
N ALA A 171 -1.66 2.97 -8.97
CA ALA A 171 -2.98 2.38 -8.99
C ALA A 171 -3.34 1.95 -10.40
N LYS A 172 -3.86 0.73 -10.53
CA LYS A 172 -4.33 0.17 -11.78
C LYS A 172 -5.81 -0.16 -11.72
N ALA A 173 -6.54 0.11 -12.79
CA ALA A 173 -7.97 -0.18 -12.86
C ALA A 173 -8.23 -1.67 -12.73
N LEU A 174 -9.26 -2.03 -11.97
CA LEU A 174 -9.81 -3.38 -12.01
C LEU A 174 -10.88 -3.42 -13.09
N ALA A 175 -10.91 -4.52 -13.85
CA ALA A 175 -11.99 -4.77 -14.78
C ALA A 175 -13.34 -4.72 -14.05
N ALA A 176 -14.37 -4.22 -14.74
CA ALA A 176 -15.73 -4.30 -14.23
C ALA A 176 -16.05 -5.74 -13.85
N ALA A 177 -16.73 -5.94 -12.72
CA ALA A 177 -17.22 -7.27 -12.39
C ALA A 177 -18.16 -7.71 -13.52
N ALA A 178 -17.95 -8.91 -14.07
CA ALA A 178 -18.90 -9.49 -15.01
C ALA A 178 -20.28 -9.49 -14.35
N ARG A 179 -21.24 -8.80 -14.98
CA ARG A 179 -22.62 -8.72 -14.53
C ARG A 179 -23.38 -10.01 -14.83
#